data_AF-A0A960T3U8-F1
#
_entry.id   AF-A0A960T3U8-F1
#
_cell.length_a   1.000
_cell.length_b   1.000
_cell.length_c   1.000
_cell.angle_alpha   90.00
_cell.angle_beta   90.00
_cell.angle_gamma   90.00
#
_symmetry.space_group_name_H-M   'P 1'
#
loop_
_entity.id
_entity.type
_entity.pdbx_description
1 polymer ?
#
loop_
_entity_poly.entity_id
_entity_poly.type
_entity_poly.pdbx_seq_one_letter_code
_entity_poly.pdbx_strand_id
1 'polypeptide(L)'
;MITDVQADDVELMARLAQGEELALNALMDRWAPRLNAFLFRMTGQHEVAVDLTQETFVRLFRARHRYRPKGEFSTYLFSIAANLARNHARWKSRHPTVSLDATNEDGRPLAQEASDPGQRPDEHADTAERYQQVRDALLSLPHDLREAISLFVYEGMGYA
;
A
#
# COMPACT_ATOMS: atom_id res chain seq x y z
N MET A 1 13.79 -19.42 5.49
CA MET A 1 14.02 -18.02 5.91
C MET A 1 12.71 -17.25 6.16
N ILE A 2 11.59 -17.57 5.50
CA ILE A 2 10.28 -16.88 5.70
C ILE A 2 9.65 -17.16 7.09
N THR A 3 9.85 -18.35 7.65
CA THR A 3 9.31 -18.76 8.96
C THR A 3 9.90 -18.01 10.16
N ASP A 4 11.17 -17.60 10.07
CA ASP A 4 11.88 -16.88 11.15
C ASP A 4 11.34 -15.45 11.32
N VAL A 5 11.01 -14.79 10.20
CA VAL A 5 10.44 -13.43 10.16
C VAL A 5 9.02 -13.38 10.74
N GLN A 6 8.21 -14.43 10.52
CA GLN A 6 6.86 -14.50 11.09
C GLN A 6 6.87 -14.67 12.61
N ALA A 7 7.80 -15.47 13.15
CA ALA A 7 7.97 -15.61 14.59
C ALA A 7 8.35 -14.28 15.24
N ASP A 8 9.18 -13.50 14.55
CA ASP A 8 9.61 -12.16 15.00
C ASP A 8 8.47 -11.12 14.95
N ASP A 9 7.64 -11.07 13.90
CA ASP A 9 6.50 -10.14 13.84
C ASP A 9 5.46 -10.39 14.94
N VAL A 10 5.22 -11.67 15.25
CA VAL A 10 4.30 -12.07 16.34
C VAL A 10 4.84 -11.63 17.69
N GLU A 11 6.15 -11.78 17.92
CA GLU A 11 6.81 -11.34 19.14
C GLU A 11 6.79 -9.81 19.29
N LEU A 12 7.05 -9.08 18.20
CA LEU A 12 6.92 -7.62 18.18
C LEU A 12 5.49 -7.18 18.55
N MET A 13 4.47 -7.88 18.06
CA MET A 13 3.08 -7.61 18.46
C MET A 13 2.79 -7.95 19.93
N ALA A 14 3.42 -9.00 20.49
CA ALA A 14 3.29 -9.36 21.89
C ALA A 14 3.91 -8.28 22.80
N ARG A 15 5.12 -7.83 22.48
CA ARG A 15 5.81 -6.71 23.15
C ARG A 15 5.01 -5.41 23.05
N LEU A 16 4.48 -5.11 21.86
CA LEU A 16 3.61 -3.95 21.65
C LEU A 16 2.35 -4.00 22.54
N ALA A 17 1.75 -5.18 22.69
CA ALA A 17 0.60 -5.38 23.57
C ALA A 17 0.92 -5.22 25.06
N GLN A 18 2.18 -5.41 25.46
CA GLN A 18 2.69 -5.16 26.83
C GLN A 18 3.05 -3.69 27.08
N GLY A 19 2.93 -2.81 26.08
CA GLY A 19 3.19 -1.38 26.20
C GLY A 19 4.57 -0.94 25.69
N GLU A 20 5.34 -1.83 25.08
CA GLU A 20 6.61 -1.47 24.45
C GLU A 20 6.36 -0.85 23.07
N GLU A 21 6.06 0.46 23.04
CA GLU A 21 5.66 1.16 21.82
C GLU A 21 6.74 1.15 20.73
N LEU A 22 8.02 1.07 21.10
CA LEU A 22 9.14 0.98 20.16
C LEU A 22 9.10 -0.28 19.28
N ALA A 23 8.40 -1.34 19.71
CA ALA A 23 8.19 -2.53 18.87
C ALA A 23 7.41 -2.22 17.59
N LEU A 24 6.59 -1.15 17.60
CA LEU A 24 5.86 -0.70 16.40
C LEU A 24 6.81 -0.17 15.32
N ASN A 25 7.93 0.46 15.69
CA ASN A 25 8.88 1.02 14.73
C ASN A 25 9.48 -0.09 13.86
N ALA A 26 9.86 -1.22 14.47
CA ALA A 26 10.39 -2.36 13.72
C ALA A 26 9.37 -2.95 12.73
N LEU A 27 8.08 -2.97 13.12
CA LEU A 27 6.99 -3.38 12.22
C LEU A 27 6.80 -2.36 11.09
N MET A 28 6.89 -1.06 11.38
CA MET A 28 6.79 0.01 10.38
C MET A 28 7.92 -0.05 9.38
N ASP A 29 9.18 -0.11 9.83
CA ASP A 29 10.36 -0.15 8.98
C ASP A 29 10.30 -1.34 8.01
N ARG A 30 9.82 -2.49 8.49
CA ARG A 30 9.68 -3.72 7.70
C ARG A 30 8.53 -3.66 6.70
N TRP A 31 7.36 -3.18 7.11
CA TRP A 31 6.12 -3.38 6.35
C TRP A 31 5.63 -2.14 5.60
N ALA A 32 6.04 -0.93 5.99
CA ALA A 32 5.58 0.30 5.35
C ALA A 32 5.87 0.36 3.84
N PRO A 33 7.05 -0.06 3.32
CA PRO A 33 7.28 -0.04 1.87
C PRO A 33 6.32 -0.94 1.09
N ARG A 34 6.05 -2.15 1.60
CA ARG A 34 5.13 -3.12 0.97
C ARG A 34 3.68 -2.65 1.05
N LEU A 35 3.26 -2.15 2.22
CA LEU A 35 1.93 -1.57 2.40
C LEU A 35 1.69 -0.37 1.48
N ASN A 36 2.65 0.55 1.41
CA ASN A 36 2.52 1.72 0.55
C ASN A 36 2.44 1.32 -0.92
N ALA A 37 3.29 0.38 -1.36
CA ALA A 37 3.25 -0.12 -2.74
C ALA A 37 1.90 -0.81 -3.06
N PHE A 38 1.38 -1.62 -2.14
CA PHE A 38 0.06 -2.25 -2.29
C PHE A 38 -1.05 -1.20 -2.36
N LEU A 39 -1.10 -0.28 -1.40
CA LEU A 39 -2.12 0.77 -1.35
C LEU A 39 -2.03 1.72 -2.53
N PHE A 40 -0.83 1.99 -3.04
CA PHE A 40 -0.62 2.76 -4.27
C PHE A 40 -1.21 2.06 -5.49
N ARG A 41 -1.01 0.74 -5.64
CA ARG A 41 -1.69 -0.04 -6.69
C ARG A 41 -3.21 0.04 -6.54
N MET A 42 -3.74 0.07 -5.30
CA MET A 42 -5.18 0.15 -5.05
C MET A 42 -5.76 1.54 -5.36
N THR A 43 -5.08 2.63 -5.00
CA THR A 43 -5.62 3.99 -5.04
C THR A 43 -5.21 4.79 -6.27
N GLY A 44 -4.08 4.44 -6.89
CA GLY A 44 -3.45 5.21 -7.97
C GLY A 44 -2.91 6.58 -7.54
N GLN A 45 -2.93 6.90 -6.24
CA GLN A 45 -2.57 8.22 -5.71
C GLN A 45 -1.58 8.05 -4.56
N HIS A 46 -0.39 8.65 -4.70
CA HIS A 46 0.70 8.48 -3.73
C HIS A 46 0.33 9.02 -2.35
N GLU A 47 -0.23 10.23 -2.28
CA GLU A 47 -0.64 10.85 -1.00
C GLU A 47 -1.65 9.98 -0.26
N VAL A 48 -2.68 9.51 -0.97
CA VAL A 48 -3.69 8.60 -0.39
C VAL A 48 -3.05 7.29 0.07
N ALA A 49 -2.10 6.74 -0.68
CA ALA A 49 -1.43 5.49 -0.29
C ALA A 49 -0.63 5.65 1.01
N VAL A 50 0.08 6.77 1.17
CA VAL A 50 0.81 7.11 2.39
C VAL A 50 -0.15 7.26 3.57
N ASP A 51 -1.24 8.00 3.39
CA ASP A 51 -2.25 8.19 4.45
C ASP A 51 -2.89 6.87 4.89
N LEU A 52 -3.28 6.03 3.94
CA LEU A 52 -3.84 4.71 4.24
C LEU A 52 -2.82 3.78 4.88
N THR A 53 -1.53 3.92 4.56
CA THR A 53 -0.45 3.15 5.20
C THR A 53 -0.33 3.54 6.67
N GLN A 54 -0.31 4.84 6.96
CA GLN A 54 -0.28 5.35 8.34
C GLN A 54 -1.51 4.89 9.13
N GLU A 55 -2.71 5.06 8.57
CA GLU A 55 -3.96 4.62 9.19
C GLU A 55 -3.98 3.09 9.43
N THR A 56 -3.34 2.30 8.55
CA THR A 56 -3.18 0.86 8.76
C THR A 56 -2.39 0.59 10.05
N PHE A 57 -1.27 1.27 10.26
CA PHE A 57 -0.47 1.11 11.49
C PHE A 57 -1.19 1.66 12.73
N VAL A 58 -1.95 2.75 12.62
CA VAL A 58 -2.80 3.25 13.71
C VAL A 58 -3.82 2.19 14.12
N ARG A 59 -4.47 1.54 13.15
CA ARG A 59 -5.42 0.45 13.43
C ARG A 59 -4.75 -0.79 14.01
N LEU A 60 -3.57 -1.14 13.50
CA LEU A 60 -2.75 -2.22 14.04
C LEU A 60 -2.43 -1.96 15.52
N PHE A 61 -1.92 -0.76 15.83
CA PHE A 61 -1.61 -0.35 17.19
C PHE A 61 -2.86 -0.40 18.08
N ARG A 62 -4.00 0.17 17.66
CA ARG A 62 -5.26 0.11 18.41
C ARG A 62 -5.77 -1.33 18.62
N ALA A 63 -5.43 -2.25 17.74
CA ALA A 63 -5.82 -3.66 17.83
C ALA A 63 -4.86 -4.51 18.67
N ARG A 64 -3.68 -4.01 19.06
CA ARG A 64 -2.60 -4.78 19.70
C ARG A 64 -3.04 -5.72 20.83
N HIS A 65 -3.88 -5.25 21.77
CA HIS A 65 -4.33 -6.08 22.91
C HIS A 65 -5.27 -7.22 22.50
N ARG A 66 -5.99 -7.05 21.38
CA ARG A 66 -6.93 -8.03 20.82
C ARG A 66 -6.30 -8.94 19.77
N TYR A 67 -5.11 -8.60 19.29
CA TYR A 67 -4.41 -9.41 18.31
C TYR A 67 -4.13 -10.81 18.87
N ARG A 68 -4.48 -11.83 18.10
CA ARG A 68 -4.20 -13.24 18.39
C ARG A 68 -3.65 -13.84 17.10
N PRO A 69 -2.45 -14.44 17.12
CA PRO A 69 -1.85 -15.02 15.92
C PRO A 69 -2.76 -16.14 15.39
N LYS A 70 -3.39 -15.90 14.24
CA LYS A 70 -4.21 -16.85 13.51
C LYS A 70 -3.79 -16.77 12.05
N GLY A 71 -2.81 -17.60 11.68
CA GLY A 71 -2.14 -17.50 10.38
C GLY A 71 -0.99 -16.48 10.39
N GLU A 72 -0.55 -16.09 9.19
CA GLU A 72 0.57 -15.15 9.03
C GLU A 72 0.19 -13.73 9.45
N PHE A 73 1.14 -13.03 10.08
CA PHE A 73 0.99 -11.62 10.46
C PHE A 73 0.75 -10.75 9.22
N SER A 74 1.44 -11.04 8.12
CA SER A 74 1.27 -10.40 6.81
C SER A 74 -0.21 -10.40 6.40
N THR A 75 -0.88 -11.55 6.47
CA THR A 75 -2.29 -11.70 6.09
C THR A 75 -3.17 -10.80 6.94
N TYR A 76 -2.95 -10.77 8.26
CA TYR A 76 -3.68 -9.89 9.16
C TYR A 76 -3.46 -8.41 8.82
N LEU A 77 -2.21 -7.99 8.63
CA LEU A 77 -1.86 -6.61 8.32
C LEU A 77 -2.48 -6.13 6.99
N PHE A 78 -2.34 -6.93 5.94
CA PHE A 78 -2.89 -6.62 4.63
C PHE A 78 -4.42 -6.67 4.61
N SER A 79 -5.06 -7.46 5.47
CA SER A 79 -6.52 -7.41 5.63
C SER A 79 -7.00 -6.05 6.15
N ILE A 80 -6.24 -5.40 7.05
CA ILE A 80 -6.55 -4.05 7.55
C ILE A 80 -6.42 -3.05 6.40
N ALA A 81 -5.31 -3.11 5.67
CA ALA A 81 -5.02 -2.22 4.54
C ALA A 81 -6.06 -2.38 3.41
N ALA A 82 -6.43 -3.61 3.06
CA ALA A 82 -7.45 -3.89 2.06
C ALA A 82 -8.84 -3.36 2.46
N ASN A 83 -9.21 -3.49 3.74
CA ASN A 83 -10.44 -2.89 4.27
C ASN A 83 -10.44 -1.37 4.13
N LEU A 84 -9.29 -0.73 4.41
CA LEU A 84 -9.12 0.71 4.25
C LEU A 84 -9.23 1.14 2.78
N ALA A 85 -8.55 0.44 1.87
CA ALA A 85 -8.64 0.69 0.43
C ALA A 85 -10.08 0.56 -0.10
N ARG A 86 -10.79 -0.52 0.29
CA ARG A 86 -12.21 -0.71 -0.08
C ARG A 86 -13.09 0.43 0.42
N ASN A 87 -12.89 0.87 1.66
CA ASN A 87 -13.65 1.99 2.22
C ASN A 87 -13.36 3.30 1.48
N HIS A 88 -12.09 3.57 1.17
CA HIS A 88 -11.70 4.73 0.38
C HIS A 88 -12.31 4.71 -1.02
N ALA A 89 -12.24 3.57 -1.72
CA ALA A 89 -12.83 3.41 -3.05
C ALA A 89 -14.35 3.62 -3.04
N ARG A 90 -15.06 3.06 -2.05
CA ARG A 90 -16.51 3.28 -1.85
C ARG A 90 -16.84 4.73 -1.55
N TRP A 91 -16.02 5.40 -0.74
CA TRP A 91 -16.21 6.81 -0.44
C TRP A 91 -16.00 7.69 -1.68
N LYS A 92 -14.94 7.46 -2.46
CA LYS A 92 -14.64 8.16 -3.72
C LYS A 92 -15.74 7.96 -4.76
N SER A 93 -16.28 6.75 -4.88
CA SER A 93 -17.41 6.48 -5.78
C SER A 93 -18.68 7.24 -5.40
N ARG A 94 -18.88 7.54 -4.10
CA ARG A 94 -20.03 8.31 -3.59
C ARG A 94 -19.80 9.83 -3.60
N HIS A 95 -18.55 10.28 -3.67
CA HIS A 95 -18.16 11.68 -3.68
C HIS A 95 -17.22 11.93 -4.86
N PRO A 96 -17.76 11.97 -6.10
CA PRO A 96 -16.94 12.26 -7.26
C PRO A 96 -16.31 13.64 -7.11
N THR A 97 -15.00 13.69 -6.91
CA THR A 97 -14.25 14.94 -6.97
C THR A 97 -14.09 15.30 -8.45
N VAL A 98 -14.66 16.45 -8.85
CA VAL A 98 -14.29 17.09 -10.11
C VAL A 98 -12.92 17.72 -9.87
N SER A 99 -11.90 17.23 -10.56
CA SER A 99 -10.58 17.87 -10.54
C SER A 99 -10.72 19.30 -11.05
N LEU A 100 -10.22 20.29 -10.30
CA LEU A 100 -10.13 21.68 -10.76
C LEU A 100 -9.02 21.85 -11.82
N ASP A 101 -8.22 20.81 -12.08
CA ASP A 101 -7.15 20.79 -13.08
C ASP A 101 -7.66 20.30 -14.45
N ALA A 102 -8.78 20.86 -14.88
CA ALA A 102 -9.28 20.69 -16.24
C ALA A 102 -8.51 21.64 -17.18
N THR A 103 -7.29 21.22 -17.58
CA THR A 103 -6.47 21.67 -18.73
C THR A 103 -6.10 23.16 -18.88
N ASN A 104 -4.82 23.44 -19.14
CA ASN A 104 -4.43 24.66 -19.87
C ASN A 104 -4.61 24.46 -21.39
N GLU A 105 -4.80 25.58 -22.11
CA GLU A 105 -5.06 25.66 -23.56
C GLU A 105 -3.99 25.02 -24.47
N ASP A 106 -2.85 24.57 -23.93
CA ASP A 106 -1.75 23.91 -24.66
C ASP A 106 -1.59 22.40 -24.38
N GLY A 107 -2.50 21.76 -23.63
CA GLY A 107 -2.66 20.30 -23.62
C GLY A 107 -1.52 19.46 -23.02
N ARG A 108 -0.70 19.99 -22.08
CA ARG A 108 0.30 19.20 -21.35
C ARG A 108 0.03 19.18 -19.83
N PRO A 109 0.06 18.01 -19.17
CA PRO A 109 0.03 17.96 -17.70
C PRO A 109 1.39 18.37 -17.11
N LEU A 110 1.38 19.25 -16.10
CA LEU A 110 2.53 19.44 -15.20
C LEU A 110 2.55 18.27 -14.19
N ALA A 111 3.19 17.17 -14.56
CA ALA A 111 3.63 16.20 -13.58
C ALA A 111 4.84 16.80 -12.83
N GLN A 112 4.75 16.89 -11.51
CA GLN A 112 5.91 17.16 -10.66
C GLN A 112 6.89 15.98 -10.76
N GLU A 113 7.89 16.13 -11.61
CA GLU A 113 9.08 15.30 -11.60
C GLU A 113 9.99 15.78 -10.46
N ALA A 114 10.03 15.03 -9.36
CA ALA A 114 11.18 15.08 -8.47
C ALA A 114 12.32 14.31 -9.15
N SER A 115 13.03 14.99 -10.05
CA SER A 115 14.23 14.48 -10.71
C SER A 115 15.43 14.58 -9.76
N ASP A 116 15.99 13.44 -9.39
CA ASP A 116 17.28 13.31 -8.70
C ASP A 116 18.42 13.49 -9.74
N PRO A 117 19.33 14.47 -9.60
CA PRO A 117 20.30 14.78 -10.65
C PRO A 117 21.48 13.81 -10.58
N GLY A 118 21.40 12.69 -11.30
CA GLY A 118 22.58 11.82 -11.43
C GLY A 118 22.50 10.55 -12.27
N GLN A 119 21.38 10.18 -12.89
CA GLN A 119 21.25 8.84 -13.50
C GLN A 119 20.78 8.88 -14.95
N ARG A 120 21.35 7.99 -15.77
CA ARG A 120 21.40 8.07 -17.25
C ARG A 120 20.02 7.84 -17.89
N PRO A 121 19.66 8.51 -19.02
CA PRO A 121 18.26 8.72 -19.38
C PRO A 121 17.54 7.58 -20.12
N ASP A 122 18.26 6.70 -20.83
CA ASP A 122 17.61 5.92 -21.89
C ASP A 122 16.97 4.60 -21.43
N GLU A 123 17.56 3.89 -20.45
CA GLU A 123 17.01 2.61 -19.95
C GLU A 123 15.92 2.81 -18.88
N HIS A 124 15.94 3.96 -18.20
CA HIS A 124 14.97 4.32 -17.17
C HIS A 124 13.63 4.77 -17.76
N ALA A 125 13.63 5.43 -18.92
CA ALA A 125 12.41 5.84 -19.61
C ALA A 125 11.56 4.63 -20.04
N ASP A 126 12.17 3.65 -20.72
CA ASP A 126 11.50 2.41 -21.15
C ASP A 126 10.90 1.64 -19.97
N THR A 127 11.61 1.63 -18.85
CA THR A 127 11.19 0.95 -17.63
C THR A 127 10.02 1.69 -16.98
N ALA A 128 10.08 3.03 -16.88
CA ALA A 128 9.01 3.86 -16.33
C ALA A 128 7.72 3.77 -17.15
N GLU A 129 7.82 3.78 -18.48
CA GLU A 129 6.67 3.62 -19.38
C GLU A 129 5.98 2.27 -19.19
N ARG A 130 6.75 1.18 -19.10
CA ARG A 130 6.21 -0.15 -18.83
C ARG A 130 5.52 -0.23 -17.47
N TYR A 131 6.11 0.35 -16.43
CA TYR A 131 5.49 0.41 -15.10
C TYR A 131 4.19 1.21 -15.12
N GLN A 132 4.15 2.31 -15.87
CA GLN A 132 2.96 3.10 -16.07
C GLN A 132 1.86 2.31 -16.78
N GLN A 133 2.18 1.58 -17.85
CA GLN A 133 1.21 0.74 -18.55
C GLN A 133 0.62 -0.36 -17.65
N VAL A 134 1.47 -1.04 -16.87
CA VAL A 134 1.01 -2.05 -15.89
C VAL A 134 0.10 -1.43 -14.84
N ARG A 135 0.47 -0.26 -14.33
CA ARG A 135 -0.34 0.47 -13.35
C ARG A 135 -1.70 0.85 -13.92
N ASP A 136 -1.74 1.44 -15.10
CA ASP A 136 -2.98 1.90 -15.73
C ASP A 136 -3.88 0.70 -16.04
N ALA A 137 -3.30 -0.44 -16.45
CA ALA A 137 -4.02 -1.70 -16.60
C ALA A 137 -4.61 -2.20 -15.27
N LEU A 138 -3.84 -2.21 -14.17
CA LEU A 138 -4.35 -2.56 -12.84
C LEU A 138 -5.47 -1.61 -12.39
N LEU A 139 -5.34 -0.32 -12.66
CA LEU A 139 -6.35 0.69 -12.33
C LEU A 139 -7.63 0.58 -13.16
N SER A 140 -7.57 -0.03 -14.34
CA SER A 140 -8.75 -0.33 -15.16
C SER A 140 -9.58 -1.49 -14.61
N LEU A 141 -8.99 -2.34 -13.77
CA LEU A 141 -9.70 -3.49 -13.20
C LEU A 141 -10.71 -3.07 -12.13
N PRO A 142 -11.83 -3.81 -11.99
CA PRO A 142 -12.66 -3.77 -10.80
C PRO A 142 -11.83 -3.93 -9.52
N HIS A 143 -12.20 -3.20 -8.47
CA HIS A 143 -11.44 -3.16 -7.22
C HIS A 143 -11.14 -4.55 -6.65
N ASP A 144 -12.13 -5.44 -6.63
CA ASP A 144 -11.99 -6.78 -6.06
C ASP A 144 -10.98 -7.65 -6.82
N LEU A 145 -10.92 -7.51 -8.16
CA LEU A 145 -9.94 -8.23 -8.99
C LEU A 145 -8.53 -7.64 -8.81
N ARG A 146 -8.43 -6.31 -8.67
CA ARG A 146 -7.16 -5.64 -8.41
C ARG A 146 -6.57 -6.03 -7.05
N GLU A 147 -7.43 -6.13 -6.03
CA GLU A 147 -7.06 -6.61 -4.70
C GLU A 147 -6.51 -8.04 -4.77
N ALA A 148 -7.25 -8.95 -5.42
CA ALA A 148 -6.86 -10.34 -5.60
C ALA A 148 -5.49 -10.49 -6.28
N ILE A 149 -5.28 -9.82 -7.42
CA ILE A 149 -4.02 -9.88 -8.17
C ILE A 149 -2.88 -9.26 -7.34
N SER A 150 -3.13 -8.14 -6.66
CA SER A 150 -2.09 -7.46 -5.89
C SER A 150 -1.61 -8.31 -4.70
N LEU A 151 -2.53 -8.95 -3.99
CA LEU A 151 -2.19 -9.86 -2.88
C LEU A 151 -1.51 -11.13 -3.37
N PHE A 152 -1.99 -11.73 -4.46
CA PHE A 152 -1.43 -12.97 -4.99
C PHE A 152 -0.02 -12.79 -5.57
N VAL A 153 0.14 -11.82 -6.48
CA VAL A 153 1.38 -11.66 -7.27
C VAL A 153 2.51 -11.04 -6.45
N TYR A 154 2.20 -10.02 -5.63
CA TYR A 154 3.23 -9.25 -4.94
C TYR A 154 3.44 -9.68 -3.49
N GLU A 155 2.39 -10.17 -2.83
CA GLU A 155 2.49 -10.57 -1.43
C GLU A 155 2.61 -12.09 -1.23
N GLY A 156 2.45 -12.88 -2.30
CA GLY A 156 2.52 -14.34 -2.23
C GLY A 156 1.38 -14.97 -1.44
N MET A 157 0.31 -14.22 -1.17
CA MET A 157 -0.83 -14.70 -0.40
C MET A 157 -1.80 -15.42 -1.35
N GLY A 158 -1.70 -16.75 -1.39
CA GLY A 158 -2.69 -17.60 -2.07
C GLY A 158 -4.03 -17.58 -1.32
N TYR A 159 -5.14 -17.63 -2.05
CA TYR A 159 -6.45 -17.88 -1.46
C TYR A 159 -6.44 -19.26 -0.78
N ALA A 160 -6.66 -19.30 0.53
CA ALA A 160 -6.93 -20.51 1.31
C ALA A 160 -8.44 -20.68 1.51
#